data_AF-A0A8J4ABN4-F1
#
_entry.id   AF-A0A8J4ABN4-F1
#
_cell.length_a   1.000
_cell.length_b   1.000
_cell.length_c   1.000
_cell.angle_alpha   90.00
_cell.angle_beta   90.00
_cell.angle_gamma   90.00
#
_symmetry.space_group_name_H-M   'P 1'
#
loop_
_entity.id
_entity.type
_entity.pdbx_description
1 polymer ?
#
loop_
_entity_poly.entity_id
_entity_poly.type
_entity_poly.pdbx_seq_one_letter_code
_entity_poly.pdbx_strand_id
1 'polypeptide(L)'
;MSHAPHPRHCADSPHSEAPRGDSPRTAPSHRTAQRAVGAAAPRRQRHTLVWYAAYGSNMSSRRLRYYLAGGRPPGNSRRYPGARDGRAPARSRALRIPGGVYFAGHSRAWGGGLALYDPQLPGAAAVHAHLITIQQFSDIAAQEMARTPGCDLDLTEVLGTGRAQLGPGRYETLLRAGPDLDGFPVLTFTAPWQAHQTPWRPPAPHYLALLARGLREAYGWAPERTADYLRALPGVRAEQVPAVLDRVYRGEPVGPARPPVRADITLPTAPRPAVRPDITLPAAPRLAVRADITLPAAPRTTATTGLTPGRRG
;
A
#
# COMPACT_ATOMS: atom_id res chain seq x y z
N MET A 1 -29.56 4.45 -11.16
CA MET A 1 -28.51 3.42 -11.03
C MET A 1 -27.31 3.88 -11.84
N SER A 2 -26.32 4.44 -11.14
CA SER A 2 -25.13 5.09 -11.72
C SER A 2 -24.23 4.09 -12.43
N HIS A 3 -23.85 4.41 -13.66
CA HIS A 3 -22.78 3.77 -14.40
C HIS A 3 -21.42 4.25 -13.86
N ALA A 4 -20.58 3.32 -13.45
CA ALA A 4 -19.17 3.56 -13.15
C ALA A 4 -18.35 3.55 -14.46
N PRO A 5 -17.36 4.45 -14.65
CA PRO A 5 -16.52 4.40 -15.84
C PRO A 5 -15.30 3.50 -15.63
N HIS A 6 -15.01 2.68 -16.64
CA HIS A 6 -13.80 1.86 -16.77
C HIS A 6 -12.53 2.71 -16.98
N PRO A 7 -11.36 2.24 -16.52
CA PRO A 7 -10.08 2.90 -16.76
C PRO A 7 -9.65 2.70 -18.23
N ARG A 8 -9.21 3.80 -18.85
CA ARG A 8 -8.75 3.84 -20.25
C ARG A 8 -7.35 3.23 -20.38
N HIS A 9 -7.23 2.27 -21.30
CA HIS A 9 -5.97 1.82 -21.87
C HIS A 9 -5.27 2.94 -22.63
N CYS A 10 -3.97 3.11 -22.42
CA CYS A 10 -3.11 3.96 -23.23
C CYS A 10 -2.84 3.26 -24.57
N ALA A 11 -3.29 3.87 -25.66
CA ALA A 11 -2.96 3.48 -27.03
C ALA A 11 -1.87 4.41 -27.57
N ASP A 12 -0.89 3.81 -28.23
CA ASP A 12 0.12 4.47 -29.05
C ASP A 12 -0.51 5.00 -30.35
N SER A 13 -0.09 6.17 -30.80
CA SER A 13 -0.20 6.56 -32.21
C SER A 13 0.88 7.59 -32.60
N PRO A 14 1.33 7.59 -33.86
CA PRO A 14 2.63 8.11 -34.27
C PRO A 14 2.57 9.52 -34.87
N HIS A 15 3.71 10.20 -34.83
CA HIS A 15 3.97 11.49 -35.44
C HIS A 15 4.14 11.39 -36.96
N SER A 16 3.46 12.27 -37.71
CA SER A 16 3.88 12.72 -39.04
C SER A 16 3.28 14.09 -39.34
N GLU A 17 4.13 15.11 -39.52
CA GLU A 17 3.89 16.21 -40.45
C GLU A 17 5.15 17.06 -40.68
N ALA A 18 5.37 17.42 -41.93
CA ALA A 18 6.34 18.40 -42.45
C ALA A 18 5.55 19.47 -43.24
N PRO A 19 6.18 20.51 -43.83
CA PRO A 19 7.03 21.54 -43.25
C PRO A 19 6.42 22.96 -43.41
N ARG A 20 7.19 23.95 -42.95
CA ARG A 20 6.86 25.38 -42.78
C ARG A 20 6.92 26.16 -44.10
N GLY A 21 5.99 27.10 -44.28
CA GLY A 21 6.01 28.15 -45.30
C GLY A 21 6.13 29.55 -44.67
N ASP A 22 6.72 30.46 -45.46
CA ASP A 22 7.27 31.77 -45.11
C ASP A 22 6.26 32.89 -44.74
N SER A 23 6.81 33.88 -44.03
CA SER A 23 6.30 35.23 -43.69
C SER A 23 6.21 36.16 -44.94
N PRO A 24 5.66 37.42 -44.95
CA PRO A 24 5.75 38.42 -43.87
C PRO A 24 4.69 39.56 -43.70
N ARG A 25 4.83 40.23 -42.54
CA ARG A 25 4.65 41.66 -42.19
C ARG A 25 3.41 42.45 -42.66
N THR A 26 2.65 42.96 -41.66
CA THR A 26 2.30 44.40 -41.56
C THR A 26 1.91 44.79 -40.12
N ALA A 27 2.52 45.86 -39.60
CA ALA A 27 2.03 46.70 -38.49
C ALA A 27 1.21 47.87 -39.11
N PRO A 28 0.48 48.77 -38.39
CA PRO A 28 0.60 49.13 -36.96
C PRO A 28 -0.75 49.41 -36.23
N SER A 29 -0.72 49.61 -34.91
CA SER A 29 -1.47 50.70 -34.25
C SER A 29 -1.24 50.67 -32.74
N HIS A 30 -0.84 51.83 -32.21
CA HIS A 30 -0.78 52.10 -30.78
C HIS A 30 -2.21 52.17 -30.22
N ARG A 31 -2.57 51.20 -29.38
CA ARG A 31 -3.71 51.30 -28.47
C ARG A 31 -3.25 50.99 -27.05
N THR A 32 -3.51 51.96 -26.19
CA THR A 32 -3.32 51.96 -24.74
C THR A 32 -4.03 50.75 -24.12
N ALA A 33 -3.26 49.72 -23.73
CA ALA A 33 -3.77 48.59 -22.98
C ALA A 33 -3.42 48.78 -21.50
N GLN A 34 -4.43 49.17 -20.72
CA GLN A 34 -4.40 49.07 -19.27
C GLN A 34 -4.09 47.62 -18.89
N ARG A 35 -2.99 47.45 -18.16
CA ARG A 35 -2.48 46.17 -17.70
C ARG A 35 -3.42 45.62 -16.62
N ALA A 36 -4.43 44.85 -17.03
CA ALA A 36 -5.13 43.96 -16.13
C ALA A 36 -4.12 42.93 -15.62
N VAL A 37 -3.76 43.04 -14.34
CA VAL A 37 -3.00 42.01 -13.64
C VAL A 37 -3.94 40.82 -13.49
N GLY A 38 -3.98 39.97 -14.51
CA GLY A 38 -4.61 38.67 -14.42
C GLY A 38 -3.94 37.92 -13.27
N ALA A 39 -4.69 37.64 -12.21
CA ALA A 39 -4.27 36.74 -11.16
C ALA A 39 -3.91 35.41 -11.82
N ALA A 40 -2.61 35.14 -11.94
CA ALA A 40 -2.13 33.89 -12.46
C ALA A 40 -2.72 32.78 -11.58
N ALA A 41 -3.47 31.85 -12.19
CA ALA A 41 -3.84 30.61 -11.54
C ALA A 41 -2.59 30.01 -10.88
N PRO A 42 -2.67 29.52 -9.63
CA PRO A 42 -1.48 29.08 -8.90
C PRO A 42 -0.73 28.07 -9.76
N ARG A 43 0.52 28.39 -10.11
CA ARG A 43 1.41 27.45 -10.81
C ARG A 43 1.40 26.18 -9.99
N ARG A 44 0.87 25.08 -10.55
CA ARG A 44 0.97 23.75 -9.93
C ARG A 44 2.44 23.55 -9.60
N GLN A 45 2.80 23.60 -8.32
CA GLN A 45 4.16 23.32 -7.89
C GLN A 45 4.43 21.87 -8.27
N ARG A 46 5.24 21.69 -9.31
CA ARG A 46 5.71 20.37 -9.72
C ARG A 46 6.84 20.01 -8.78
N HIS A 47 6.49 19.47 -7.61
CA HIS A 47 7.49 18.86 -6.75
C HIS A 47 8.12 17.70 -7.50
N THR A 48 9.44 17.55 -7.43
CA THR A 48 10.16 16.36 -7.93
C THR A 48 10.50 15.41 -6.78
N LEU A 49 10.55 15.94 -5.56
CA LEU A 49 10.84 15.24 -4.32
C LEU A 49 9.68 15.36 -3.33
N VAL A 50 9.58 14.37 -2.46
CA VAL A 50 8.64 14.33 -1.34
C VAL A 50 9.37 13.83 -0.09
N TRP A 51 8.93 14.25 1.08
CA TRP A 51 9.30 13.60 2.33
C TRP A 51 8.35 12.43 2.59
N TYR A 52 8.82 11.21 2.42
CA TYR A 52 8.08 10.02 2.85
C TYR A 52 8.20 9.86 4.37
N ALA A 53 7.10 10.11 5.09
CA ALA A 53 7.00 9.91 6.53
C ALA A 53 6.71 8.44 6.84
N ALA A 54 7.75 7.65 7.02
CA ALA A 54 7.64 6.25 7.42
C ALA A 54 7.38 6.15 8.92
N TYR A 55 6.31 5.44 9.31
CA TYR A 55 5.90 5.24 10.71
C TYR A 55 5.91 3.75 11.14
N GLY A 56 6.20 2.85 10.20
CA GLY A 56 6.22 1.39 10.39
C GLY A 56 7.61 0.80 10.15
N SER A 57 7.66 -0.40 9.55
CA SER A 57 8.95 -1.08 9.31
C SER A 57 9.92 -0.31 8.42
N ASN A 58 9.41 0.56 7.54
CA ASN A 58 10.24 1.39 6.67
C ASN A 58 10.94 2.52 7.45
N MET A 59 10.69 2.70 8.75
CA MET A 59 11.53 3.54 9.60
C MET A 59 12.97 3.02 9.69
N SER A 60 13.20 1.72 9.50
CA SER A 60 14.55 1.20 9.40
C SER A 60 15.09 1.40 7.99
N SER A 61 16.20 2.12 7.85
CA SER A 61 16.83 2.38 6.53
C SER A 61 17.25 1.08 5.84
N ARG A 62 17.67 0.06 6.62
CA ARG A 62 17.97 -1.29 6.10
C ARG A 62 16.73 -1.94 5.48
N ARG A 63 15.56 -1.74 6.07
CA ARG A 63 14.30 -2.29 5.58
C ARG A 63 13.86 -1.55 4.31
N LEU A 64 13.87 -0.22 4.36
CA LEU A 64 13.54 0.63 3.21
C LEU A 64 14.39 0.31 1.98
N ARG A 65 15.68 -0.02 2.18
CA ARG A 65 16.58 -0.41 1.08
C ARG A 65 16.01 -1.51 0.18
N TYR A 66 15.26 -2.47 0.72
CA TYR A 66 14.66 -3.54 -0.10
C TYR A 66 13.54 -3.05 -1.00
N TYR A 67 12.81 -1.99 -0.62
CA TYR A 67 11.80 -1.38 -1.47
C TYR A 67 12.44 -0.53 -2.59
N LEU A 68 13.63 0.03 -2.34
CA LEU A 68 14.37 0.85 -3.31
C LEU A 68 15.26 -0.01 -4.22
N ALA A 69 16.27 -0.68 -3.67
CA ALA A 69 17.23 -1.45 -4.44
C ALA A 69 16.77 -2.88 -4.78
N GLY A 70 15.62 -3.31 -4.26
CA GLY A 70 15.13 -4.68 -4.41
C GLY A 70 15.89 -5.71 -3.56
N GLY A 71 15.59 -6.99 -3.79
CA GLY A 71 16.25 -8.12 -3.14
C GLY A 71 15.39 -8.83 -2.09
N ARG A 72 16.02 -9.64 -1.24
CA ARG A 72 15.31 -10.49 -0.27
C ARG A 72 15.77 -10.17 1.17
N PRO A 73 14.88 -9.67 2.04
CA PRO A 73 15.20 -9.49 3.45
C PRO A 73 15.52 -10.82 4.13
N PRO A 74 16.50 -10.88 5.05
CA PRO A 74 16.81 -12.08 5.80
C PRO A 74 15.58 -12.64 6.51
N GLY A 75 15.38 -13.95 6.38
CA GLY A 75 14.25 -14.68 6.95
C GLY A 75 12.88 -14.42 6.31
N ASN A 76 12.76 -13.48 5.37
CA ASN A 76 11.51 -13.29 4.63
C ASN A 76 11.50 -14.16 3.36
N SER A 77 10.37 -14.79 3.03
CA SER A 77 10.19 -15.50 1.75
C SER A 77 9.97 -14.56 0.57
N ARG A 78 9.49 -13.33 0.83
CA ARG A 78 9.20 -12.33 -0.20
C ARG A 78 10.47 -11.70 -0.76
N ARG A 79 10.62 -11.78 -2.09
CA ARG A 79 11.56 -10.96 -2.87
C ARG A 79 10.86 -9.66 -3.27
N TYR A 80 11.60 -8.56 -3.15
CA TYR A 80 11.17 -7.23 -3.53
C TYR A 80 11.74 -6.89 -4.90
N PRO A 81 10.93 -6.36 -5.83
CA PRO A 81 11.40 -5.95 -7.15
C PRO A 81 12.35 -4.75 -7.07
N GLY A 82 12.18 -3.88 -6.06
CA GLY A 82 12.85 -2.59 -6.02
C GLY A 82 12.06 -1.51 -6.76
N ALA A 83 12.50 -0.27 -6.62
CA ALA A 83 11.99 0.88 -7.34
C ALA A 83 12.73 1.04 -8.67
N ARG A 84 12.11 1.77 -9.60
CA ARG A 84 12.74 2.18 -10.88
C ARG A 84 14.03 2.97 -10.64
N ASP A 85 14.05 3.75 -9.56
CA ASP A 85 15.25 4.40 -9.03
C ASP A 85 15.65 3.77 -7.68
N GLY A 86 16.61 2.86 -7.73
CA GLY A 86 17.08 2.11 -6.57
C GLY A 86 18.08 2.83 -5.66
N ARG A 87 18.36 4.12 -5.90
CA ARG A 87 19.27 4.91 -5.06
C ARG A 87 18.73 5.07 -3.64
N ALA A 88 19.62 5.27 -2.68
CA ALA A 88 19.23 5.59 -1.31
C ALA A 88 18.47 6.95 -1.24
N PRO A 89 17.67 7.21 -0.19
CA PRO A 89 17.08 8.53 0.00
C PRO A 89 18.13 9.63 0.02
N ALA A 90 17.81 10.78 -0.58
CA ALA A 90 18.73 11.91 -0.65
C ALA A 90 19.10 12.43 0.74
N ARG A 91 18.12 12.46 1.65
CA ARG A 91 18.27 12.81 3.06
C ARG A 91 17.28 11.99 3.88
N SER A 92 17.61 11.74 5.15
CA SER A 92 16.67 11.16 6.11
C SER A 92 16.79 11.86 7.46
N ARG A 93 15.68 12.05 8.17
CA ARG A 93 15.68 12.65 9.52
C ARG A 93 14.51 12.19 10.37
N ALA A 94 14.66 12.28 11.68
CA ALA A 94 13.54 12.24 12.62
C ALA A 94 12.55 13.38 12.35
N LEU A 95 11.25 13.07 12.39
CA LEU A 95 10.17 14.04 12.32
C LEU A 95 8.98 13.54 13.16
N ARG A 96 8.29 14.45 13.84
CA ARG A 96 7.02 14.18 14.52
C ARG A 96 5.87 14.72 13.66
N ILE A 97 4.83 13.91 13.46
CA ILE A 97 3.61 14.30 12.75
C ILE A 97 2.39 14.19 13.67
N PRO A 98 1.39 15.10 13.59
CA PRO A 98 0.18 15.03 14.42
C PRO A 98 -0.56 13.72 14.20
N GLY A 99 -1.08 13.07 15.24
CA GLY A 99 -1.72 11.77 15.09
C GLY A 99 -1.00 10.65 15.83
N GLY A 100 -1.38 9.41 15.54
CA GLY A 100 -0.86 8.23 16.22
C GLY A 100 -0.69 7.02 15.30
N VAL A 101 0.20 6.12 15.70
CA VAL A 101 0.35 4.80 15.08
C VAL A 101 -0.40 3.78 15.92
N TYR A 102 -1.19 2.92 15.28
CA TYR A 102 -1.87 1.81 15.92
C TYR A 102 -1.62 0.51 15.16
N PHE A 103 -1.83 -0.62 15.82
CA PHE A 103 -1.66 -1.93 15.22
C PHE A 103 -3.00 -2.65 15.06
N ALA A 104 -3.32 -3.03 13.82
CA ALA A 104 -4.56 -3.71 13.49
C ALA A 104 -4.40 -4.68 12.31
N GLY A 105 -5.47 -5.43 12.03
CA GLY A 105 -5.47 -6.45 10.98
C GLY A 105 -4.51 -7.61 11.29
N HIS A 106 -4.22 -8.43 10.29
CA HIS A 106 -3.26 -9.53 10.41
C HIS A 106 -2.36 -9.62 9.17
N SER A 107 -1.06 -9.52 9.38
CA SER A 107 -0.04 -9.77 8.36
C SER A 107 0.36 -11.24 8.37
N ARG A 108 0.16 -11.94 7.26
CA ARG A 108 0.72 -13.29 7.06
C ARG A 108 2.25 -13.27 7.01
N ALA A 109 2.84 -12.20 6.49
CA ALA A 109 4.30 -12.06 6.36
C ALA A 109 5.00 -11.82 7.71
N TRP A 110 4.28 -11.21 8.67
CA TRP A 110 4.84 -10.85 9.98
C TRP A 110 4.23 -11.64 11.13
N GLY A 111 3.10 -12.33 10.95
CA GLY A 111 2.44 -13.08 12.02
C GLY A 111 1.81 -12.22 13.12
N GLY A 112 1.31 -11.01 12.80
CA GLY A 112 0.74 -10.08 13.78
C GLY A 112 0.06 -8.86 13.14
N GLY A 113 -0.34 -7.89 13.97
CA GLY A 113 -0.89 -6.61 13.55
C GLY A 113 0.09 -5.78 12.72
N LEU A 114 -0.43 -5.03 11.76
CA LEU A 114 0.33 -4.09 10.93
C LEU A 114 0.27 -2.69 11.54
N ALA A 115 1.37 -1.94 11.44
CA ALA A 115 1.36 -0.53 11.79
C ALA A 115 0.49 0.24 10.78
N LEU A 116 -0.48 0.97 11.28
CA LEU A 116 -1.33 1.91 10.56
C LEU A 116 -1.23 3.27 11.24
N TYR A 117 -1.43 4.33 10.48
CA TYR A 117 -1.39 5.70 10.98
C TYR A 117 -2.77 6.32 10.89
N ASP A 118 -3.17 7.01 11.95
CA ASP A 118 -4.41 7.75 12.05
C ASP A 118 -4.10 9.20 12.47
N PRO A 119 -4.33 10.20 11.58
CA PRO A 119 -4.10 11.60 11.90
C PRO A 119 -5.07 12.15 12.96
N GLN A 120 -6.14 11.44 13.29
CA GLN A 120 -7.15 11.87 14.28
C GLN A 120 -6.88 11.32 15.69
N LEU A 121 -5.93 10.39 15.85
CA LEU A 121 -5.50 9.99 17.19
C LEU A 121 -4.81 11.17 17.89
N PRO A 122 -4.98 11.33 19.21
CA PRO A 122 -4.26 12.37 19.93
C PRO A 122 -2.76 12.08 19.96
N GLY A 123 -1.95 13.14 19.94
CA GLY A 123 -0.50 13.06 20.11
C GLY A 123 0.30 13.31 18.84
N ALA A 124 1.52 12.80 18.83
CA ALA A 124 2.47 13.00 17.75
C ALA A 124 3.26 11.72 17.43
N ALA A 125 2.95 11.11 16.29
CA ALA A 125 3.64 9.93 15.80
C ALA A 125 5.10 10.27 15.45
N ALA A 126 6.03 9.44 15.94
CA ALA A 126 7.41 9.46 15.49
C ALA A 126 7.52 8.80 14.11
N VAL A 127 8.08 9.54 13.15
CA VAL A 127 8.45 9.01 11.84
C VAL A 127 9.94 9.16 11.57
N HIS A 128 10.44 8.29 10.68
CA HIS A 128 11.68 8.52 9.95
C HIS A 128 11.27 9.08 8.59
N ALA A 129 11.51 10.36 8.37
CA ALA A 129 11.19 11.03 7.13
C ALA A 129 12.34 10.83 6.13
N HIS A 130 12.04 10.33 4.94
CA HIS A 130 13.01 10.09 3.87
C HIS A 130 12.71 11.00 2.67
N LEU A 131 13.64 11.87 2.30
CA LEU A 131 13.51 12.71 1.11
C LEU A 131 13.85 11.87 -0.12
N ILE A 132 12.84 11.59 -0.93
CA ILE A 132 12.90 10.70 -2.09
C ILE A 132 12.18 11.32 -3.29
N THR A 133 12.41 10.79 -4.49
CA THR A 133 11.66 11.23 -5.68
C THR A 133 10.20 10.79 -5.61
N ILE A 134 9.31 11.50 -6.32
CA ILE A 134 7.91 11.04 -6.49
C ILE A 134 7.87 9.64 -7.09
N GLN A 135 8.78 9.34 -8.03
CA GLN A 135 8.92 8.02 -8.63
C GLN A 135 9.20 6.94 -7.56
N GLN A 136 10.19 7.18 -6.69
CA GLN A 136 10.52 6.27 -5.59
C GLN A 136 9.35 6.10 -4.62
N PHE A 137 8.69 7.20 -4.24
CA PHE A 137 7.51 7.15 -3.35
C PHE A 137 6.39 6.31 -3.97
N SER A 138 6.12 6.49 -5.27
CA SER A 138 5.11 5.75 -6.02
C SER A 138 5.44 4.26 -6.09
N ASP A 139 6.70 3.92 -6.32
CA ASP A 139 7.16 2.52 -6.40
C ASP A 139 7.15 1.81 -5.04
N ILE A 140 7.44 2.53 -3.95
CA ILE A 140 7.28 2.02 -2.59
C ILE A 140 5.80 1.75 -2.32
N ALA A 141 4.93 2.73 -2.61
CA ALA A 141 3.48 2.59 -2.41
C ALA A 141 2.90 1.42 -3.20
N ALA A 142 3.28 1.27 -4.49
CA ALA A 142 2.87 0.14 -5.32
C ALA A 142 3.25 -1.21 -4.66
N GLN A 143 4.47 -1.35 -4.15
CA GLN A 143 4.90 -2.58 -3.48
C GLN A 143 4.14 -2.88 -2.19
N GLU A 144 3.81 -1.85 -1.41
CA GLU A 144 2.98 -1.98 -0.18
C GLU A 144 1.54 -2.37 -0.52
N MET A 145 1.03 -1.92 -1.66
CA MET A 145 -0.27 -2.30 -2.23
C MET A 145 -0.25 -3.65 -2.96
N ALA A 146 0.88 -4.37 -2.93
CA ALA A 146 1.11 -5.63 -3.67
C ALA A 146 0.94 -5.51 -5.20
N ARG A 147 1.31 -4.35 -5.75
CA ARG A 147 1.34 -4.04 -7.18
C ARG A 147 2.79 -3.99 -7.69
N THR A 148 2.94 -4.09 -9.01
CA THR A 148 4.24 -3.92 -9.68
C THR A 148 4.58 -2.43 -9.79
N PRO A 149 5.79 -2.00 -9.39
CA PRO A 149 6.31 -0.66 -9.69
C PRO A 149 6.28 -0.35 -11.19
N GLY A 150 6.06 0.91 -11.57
CA GLY A 150 6.05 1.26 -12.99
C GLY A 150 5.39 2.60 -13.33
N CYS A 151 4.49 3.09 -12.49
CA CYS A 151 3.75 4.33 -12.73
C CYS A 151 3.85 5.27 -11.55
N ASP A 152 3.86 6.58 -11.84
CA ASP A 152 3.82 7.61 -10.81
C ASP A 152 2.38 7.80 -10.31
N LEU A 153 2.24 8.00 -9.00
CA LEU A 153 0.95 8.33 -8.38
C LEU A 153 0.53 9.75 -8.78
N ASP A 154 -0.76 9.96 -9.06
CA ASP A 154 -1.32 11.31 -9.13
C ASP A 154 -1.46 11.88 -7.71
N LEU A 155 -0.60 12.85 -7.39
CA LEU A 155 -0.61 13.52 -6.09
C LEU A 155 -1.55 14.73 -6.05
N THR A 156 -2.26 15.06 -7.13
CA THR A 156 -3.09 16.26 -7.22
C THR A 156 -4.10 16.34 -6.08
N GLU A 157 -4.83 15.26 -5.82
CA GLU A 157 -5.87 15.24 -4.78
C GLU A 157 -5.26 15.37 -3.38
N VAL A 158 -4.27 14.53 -3.02
CA VAL A 158 -3.66 14.57 -1.68
C VAL A 158 -2.96 15.90 -1.39
N LEU A 159 -2.40 16.57 -2.40
CA LEU A 159 -1.79 17.90 -2.22
C LEU A 159 -2.85 19.00 -2.10
N GLY A 160 -4.00 18.84 -2.75
CA GLY A 160 -5.10 19.81 -2.69
C GLY A 160 -5.99 19.69 -1.45
N THR A 161 -6.31 18.46 -1.04
CA THR A 161 -7.29 18.17 0.04
C THR A 161 -6.65 17.61 1.29
N GLY A 162 -5.39 17.18 1.23
CA GLY A 162 -4.69 16.48 2.31
C GLY A 162 -4.88 14.96 2.32
N ARG A 163 -5.76 14.40 1.47
CA ARG A 163 -6.07 12.95 1.45
C ARG A 163 -6.49 12.49 0.06
N ALA A 164 -6.04 11.30 -0.35
CA ALA A 164 -6.53 10.64 -1.56
C ALA A 164 -6.65 9.13 -1.33
N GLN A 165 -7.81 8.53 -1.63
CA GLN A 165 -8.01 7.09 -1.53
C GLN A 165 -7.86 6.43 -2.91
N LEU A 166 -6.85 5.60 -3.05
CA LEU A 166 -6.49 4.89 -4.29
C LEU A 166 -7.15 3.51 -4.42
N GLY A 167 -7.82 3.05 -3.36
CA GLY A 167 -8.46 1.73 -3.31
C GLY A 167 -8.92 1.31 -1.90
N PRO A 168 -9.46 0.08 -1.77
CA PRO A 168 -10.01 -0.42 -0.51
C PRO A 168 -8.98 -1.13 0.41
N GLY A 169 -7.73 -1.27 -0.04
CA GLY A 169 -6.67 -1.99 0.67
C GLY A 169 -6.05 -1.22 1.84
N ARG A 170 -5.23 -1.93 2.63
CA ARG A 170 -4.67 -1.45 3.91
C ARG A 170 -3.63 -0.32 3.81
N TYR A 171 -3.12 -0.03 2.63
CA TYR A 171 -2.18 1.07 2.36
C TYR A 171 -2.59 1.88 1.14
N GLU A 172 -3.89 1.86 0.80
CA GLU A 172 -4.45 2.49 -0.39
C GLU A 172 -4.96 3.92 -0.12
N THR A 173 -4.47 4.59 0.93
CA THR A 173 -4.86 5.97 1.25
C THR A 173 -3.61 6.81 1.44
N LEU A 174 -3.40 7.80 0.58
CA LEU A 174 -2.37 8.82 0.72
C LEU A 174 -2.84 9.90 1.68
N LEU A 175 -1.91 10.40 2.49
CA LEU A 175 -2.14 11.53 3.40
C LEU A 175 -1.01 12.54 3.31
N ARG A 176 -1.36 13.82 3.38
CA ARG A 176 -0.43 14.89 3.74
C ARG A 176 -0.28 14.87 5.25
N ALA A 177 0.88 14.40 5.71
CA ALA A 177 1.12 14.08 7.11
C ALA A 177 1.46 15.32 7.98
N GLY A 178 1.67 16.47 7.36
CA GLY A 178 2.02 17.72 8.05
C GLY A 178 2.29 18.85 7.05
N PRO A 179 2.78 20.01 7.54
CA PRO A 179 3.21 21.10 6.67
C PRO A 179 4.41 20.68 5.80
N ASP A 180 4.65 21.45 4.75
CA ASP A 180 5.81 21.24 3.89
C ASP A 180 7.10 21.45 4.68
N LEU A 181 8.10 20.67 4.32
CA LEU A 181 9.35 20.59 5.02
C LEU A 181 10.49 20.78 4.02
N ASP A 182 11.30 21.83 4.22
CA ASP A 182 12.27 22.33 3.24
C ASP A 182 11.66 22.59 1.85
N GLY A 183 10.40 23.04 1.79
CA GLY A 183 9.69 23.29 0.52
C GLY A 183 9.16 22.05 -0.20
N PHE A 184 9.21 20.87 0.43
CA PHE A 184 8.67 19.62 -0.11
C PHE A 184 7.53 19.07 0.74
N PRO A 185 6.48 18.49 0.13
CA PRO A 185 5.35 17.95 0.89
C PRO A 185 5.77 16.71 1.69
N VAL A 186 5.21 16.59 2.89
CA VAL A 186 5.37 15.42 3.74
C VAL A 186 4.19 14.49 3.52
N LEU A 187 4.46 13.34 2.90
CA LEU A 187 3.45 12.37 2.51
C LEU A 187 3.64 11.04 3.22
N THR A 188 2.54 10.36 3.46
CA THR A 188 2.53 8.97 3.90
C THR A 188 1.37 8.23 3.24
N PHE A 189 1.31 6.92 3.46
CA PHE A 189 0.16 6.11 3.05
C PHE A 189 -0.23 5.17 4.18
N THR A 190 -1.52 4.96 4.36
CA THR A 190 -2.12 4.20 5.46
C THR A 190 -3.41 3.53 4.99
N ALA A 191 -4.13 2.91 5.92
CA ALA A 191 -5.44 2.35 5.66
C ALA A 191 -6.51 3.44 5.59
N PRO A 192 -7.64 3.20 4.90
CA PRO A 192 -8.71 4.19 4.82
C PRO A 192 -9.47 4.36 6.15
N TRP A 193 -9.43 3.35 7.03
CA TRP A 193 -10.11 3.35 8.33
C TRP A 193 -9.29 4.03 9.43
N GLN A 194 -10.01 4.62 10.37
CA GLN A 194 -9.49 5.17 11.62
C GLN A 194 -9.25 4.07 12.66
N ALA A 195 -8.45 4.39 13.68
CA ALA A 195 -8.05 3.45 14.72
C ALA A 195 -9.23 2.85 15.48
N HIS A 196 -10.29 3.62 15.73
CA HIS A 196 -11.47 3.17 16.46
C HIS A 196 -12.38 2.22 15.63
N GLN A 197 -12.21 2.19 14.31
CA GLN A 197 -13.05 1.40 13.41
C GLN A 197 -12.57 -0.05 13.25
N THR A 198 -11.41 -0.39 13.84
CA THR A 198 -10.80 -1.72 13.68
C THR A 198 -10.31 -2.26 15.02
N PRO A 199 -10.55 -3.55 15.33
CA PRO A 199 -9.98 -4.17 16.51
C PRO A 199 -8.46 -4.13 16.46
N TRP A 200 -7.85 -3.67 17.55
CA TRP A 200 -6.41 -3.64 17.66
C TRP A 200 -5.85 -5.06 17.79
N ARG A 201 -4.69 -5.29 17.18
CA ARG A 201 -3.99 -6.57 17.23
C ARG A 201 -2.51 -6.34 17.50
N PRO A 202 -1.90 -7.10 18.44
CA PRO A 202 -0.47 -6.99 18.68
C PRO A 202 0.36 -7.29 17.44
N PRO A 203 1.40 -6.48 17.17
CA PRO A 203 2.42 -6.85 16.20
C PRO A 203 3.19 -8.07 16.70
N ALA A 204 3.81 -8.79 15.77
CA ALA A 204 4.78 -9.80 16.16
C ALA A 204 6.06 -9.13 16.69
N PRO A 205 6.78 -9.76 17.65
CA PRO A 205 7.96 -9.16 18.27
C PRO A 205 9.04 -8.73 17.27
N HIS A 206 9.30 -9.55 16.25
CA HIS A 206 10.31 -9.23 15.22
C HIS A 206 9.88 -8.06 14.31
N TYR A 207 8.58 -7.84 14.13
CA TYR A 207 8.07 -6.66 13.41
C TYR A 207 8.20 -5.40 14.28
N LEU A 208 7.86 -5.50 15.57
CA LEU A 208 8.04 -4.41 16.53
C LEU A 208 9.51 -3.99 16.68
N ALA A 209 10.43 -4.95 16.61
CA ALA A 209 11.87 -4.71 16.60
C ALA A 209 12.36 -3.88 15.40
N LEU A 210 11.70 -3.96 14.24
CA LEU A 210 12.02 -3.09 13.10
C LEU A 210 11.64 -1.63 13.38
N LEU A 211 10.51 -1.38 14.04
CA LEU A 211 10.14 -0.04 14.48
C LEU A 211 11.11 0.47 15.55
N ALA A 212 11.43 -0.33 16.57
CA ALA A 212 12.39 0.03 17.60
C ALA A 212 13.76 0.41 17.01
N ARG A 213 14.24 -0.36 16.03
CA ARG A 213 15.46 -0.04 15.28
C ARG A 213 15.34 1.27 14.51
N GLY A 214 14.22 1.49 13.84
CA GLY A 214 13.95 2.75 13.14
C GLY A 214 13.92 3.97 14.06
N LEU A 215 13.35 3.83 15.28
CA LEU A 215 13.35 4.87 16.29
C LEU A 215 14.77 5.19 16.77
N ARG A 216 15.57 4.16 17.03
CA ARG A 216 16.99 4.32 17.36
C ARG A 216 17.78 4.98 16.22
N GLU A 217 17.58 4.53 14.99
CA GLU A 217 18.26 5.07 13.80
C GLU A 217 17.90 6.55 13.55
N ALA A 218 16.62 6.91 13.67
CA ALA A 218 16.17 8.27 13.36
C ALA A 218 16.41 9.27 14.51
N TYR A 219 16.21 8.85 15.76
CA TYR A 219 16.21 9.74 16.92
C TYR A 219 17.37 9.53 17.90
N GLY A 220 18.12 8.42 17.78
CA GLY A 220 19.15 8.06 18.76
C GLY A 220 18.58 7.79 20.17
N TRP A 221 17.30 7.41 20.29
CA TRP A 221 16.70 7.16 21.60
C TRP A 221 17.38 6.02 22.33
N ALA A 222 17.44 6.17 23.65
CA ALA A 222 17.79 5.10 24.58
C ALA A 222 16.68 4.03 24.64
N PRO A 223 16.97 2.82 25.16
CA PRO A 223 15.99 1.75 25.30
C PRO A 223 14.74 2.20 26.07
N GLU A 224 14.89 2.96 27.15
CA GLU A 224 13.81 3.38 28.04
C GLU A 224 12.81 4.25 27.30
N ARG A 225 13.29 5.30 26.62
CA ARG A 225 12.45 6.18 25.80
C ARG A 225 11.77 5.46 24.64
N THR A 226 12.46 4.47 24.06
CA THR A 226 11.88 3.62 23.02
C THR A 226 10.76 2.75 23.61
N ALA A 227 10.96 2.20 24.81
CA ALA A 227 9.97 1.39 25.50
C ALA A 227 8.69 2.19 25.77
N ASP A 228 8.84 3.39 26.33
CA ASP A 228 7.71 4.25 26.67
C ASP A 228 6.88 4.61 25.45
N TYR A 229 7.55 4.96 24.35
CA TYR A 229 6.86 5.24 23.09
C TYR A 229 6.12 4.01 22.56
N LEU A 230 6.76 2.83 22.52
CA LEU A 230 6.14 1.61 21.99
C LEU A 230 4.97 1.13 22.85
N ARG A 231 5.07 1.20 24.18
CA ARG A 231 3.98 0.83 25.10
C ARG A 231 2.75 1.72 24.95
N ALA A 232 2.95 2.97 24.55
CA ALA A 232 1.87 3.91 24.31
C ALA A 232 1.13 3.68 22.98
N LEU A 233 1.66 2.85 22.06
CA LEU A 233 1.03 2.61 20.76
C LEU A 233 -0.16 1.64 20.89
N PRO A 234 -1.37 2.04 20.48
CA PRO A 234 -2.53 1.16 20.50
C PRO A 234 -2.30 -0.18 19.78
N GLY A 235 -2.62 -1.27 20.46
CA GLY A 235 -2.42 -2.64 19.98
C GLY A 235 -1.09 -3.26 20.41
N VAL A 236 -0.08 -2.49 20.83
CA VAL A 236 1.14 -3.07 21.40
C VAL A 236 0.82 -3.67 22.77
N ARG A 237 1.40 -4.85 23.01
CA ARG A 237 1.38 -5.53 24.31
C ARG A 237 2.62 -5.09 25.10
N ALA A 238 2.45 -4.51 26.28
CA ALA A 238 3.57 -3.93 27.02
C ALA A 238 4.61 -4.98 27.42
N GLU A 239 4.17 -6.22 27.65
CA GLU A 239 4.98 -7.37 28.05
C GLU A 239 5.99 -7.84 26.97
N GLN A 240 5.73 -7.61 25.68
CA GLN A 240 6.68 -7.98 24.62
C GLN A 240 7.79 -6.94 24.42
N VAL A 241 7.64 -5.73 24.96
CA VAL A 241 8.56 -4.61 24.70
C VAL A 241 9.97 -4.87 25.25
N PRO A 242 10.18 -5.34 26.50
CA PRO A 242 11.53 -5.57 27.03
C PRO A 242 12.36 -6.53 26.16
N ALA A 243 11.81 -7.69 25.80
CA ALA A 243 12.49 -8.69 24.98
C ALA A 243 12.84 -8.16 23.57
N VAL A 244 11.98 -7.30 23.00
CA VAL A 244 12.24 -6.64 21.71
C VAL A 244 13.42 -5.69 21.82
N LEU A 245 13.49 -4.88 22.87
CA LEU A 245 14.55 -3.90 23.05
C LEU A 245 15.89 -4.57 23.35
N ASP A 246 15.92 -5.60 24.20
CA ASP A 246 17.13 -6.36 24.48
C ASP A 246 17.80 -6.84 23.19
N ARG A 247 17.01 -7.42 22.27
CA ARG A 247 17.51 -7.86 20.96
C ARG A 247 18.06 -6.70 20.12
N VAL A 248 17.33 -5.59 20.04
CA VAL A 248 17.70 -4.43 19.19
C VAL A 248 18.96 -3.73 19.70
N TYR A 249 19.12 -3.59 21.01
CA TYR A 249 20.22 -2.86 21.61
C TYR A 249 21.46 -3.71 21.86
N ARG A 250 21.34 -5.03 21.95
CA ARG A 250 22.48 -5.98 21.87
C ARG A 250 23.02 -6.16 20.44
N GLY A 251 22.34 -5.62 19.43
CA GLY A 251 22.76 -5.69 18.02
C GLY A 251 22.43 -7.01 17.33
N GLU A 252 21.54 -7.81 17.91
CA GLU A 252 21.16 -9.10 17.35
C GLU A 252 20.34 -8.97 16.04
N PRO A 253 20.42 -9.97 15.14
CA PRO A 253 19.65 -9.95 13.90
C PRO A 253 18.13 -9.97 14.18
N VAL A 254 17.43 -8.95 13.69
CA VAL A 254 15.96 -8.93 13.64
C VAL A 254 15.51 -9.67 12.37
N GLY A 255 15.48 -11.00 12.45
CA GLY A 255 14.81 -11.86 11.47
C GLY A 255 13.49 -12.40 12.04
N PRO A 256 12.55 -12.86 11.20
CA PRO A 256 11.48 -13.72 11.71
C PRO A 256 12.11 -14.92 12.43
N ALA A 257 11.47 -15.37 13.51
CA ALA A 257 11.87 -16.60 14.17
C ALA A 257 11.97 -17.71 13.10
N ARG A 258 13.00 -18.56 13.21
CA ARG A 258 13.01 -19.84 12.48
C ARG A 258 11.61 -20.44 12.65
N PRO A 259 10.93 -20.88 11.56
CA PRO A 259 9.74 -21.70 11.77
C PRO A 259 10.13 -22.83 12.73
N PRO A 260 9.27 -23.24 13.67
CA PRO A 260 9.58 -24.41 14.47
C PRO A 260 9.98 -25.50 13.47
N VAL A 261 11.16 -26.10 13.69
CA VAL A 261 11.47 -27.40 13.09
C VAL A 261 10.20 -28.21 13.33
N ARG A 262 9.60 -28.75 12.26
CA ARG A 262 8.41 -29.59 12.39
C ARG A 262 8.72 -30.59 13.50
N ALA A 263 8.14 -30.40 14.68
CA ALA A 263 7.95 -31.52 15.57
C ALA A 263 7.14 -32.50 14.73
N ASP A 264 7.67 -33.71 14.57
CA ASP A 264 7.04 -34.76 13.80
C ASP A 264 5.58 -34.89 14.23
N ILE A 265 4.69 -34.31 13.43
CA ILE A 265 3.27 -34.63 13.50
C ILE A 265 3.18 -35.96 12.79
N THR A 266 3.28 -37.04 13.57
CA THR A 266 2.79 -38.35 13.17
C THR A 266 1.30 -38.19 12.87
N LEU A 267 0.95 -38.01 11.59
CA LEU A 267 -0.41 -38.23 11.14
C LEU A 267 -0.71 -39.74 11.30
N PRO A 268 -1.86 -40.13 11.87
CA PRO A 268 -2.25 -41.54 11.85
C PRO A 268 -2.41 -41.98 10.39
N THR A 269 -1.57 -42.94 9.99
CA THR A 269 -1.63 -43.58 8.69
C THR A 269 -2.97 -44.30 8.56
N ALA A 270 -3.85 -43.84 7.68
CA ALA A 270 -4.99 -44.64 7.25
C ALA A 270 -4.47 -45.88 6.50
N PRO A 271 -4.99 -47.10 6.77
CA PRO A 271 -4.52 -48.30 6.10
C PRO A 271 -4.89 -48.27 4.60
N ARG A 272 -3.91 -48.57 3.74
CA ARG A 272 -4.12 -48.78 2.30
C ARG A 272 -5.06 -49.98 2.10
N PRO A 273 -6.05 -49.92 1.18
CA PRO A 273 -6.78 -51.11 0.79
C PRO A 273 -5.81 -52.05 0.05
N ALA A 274 -5.80 -53.32 0.48
CA ALA A 274 -5.04 -54.38 -0.16
C ALA A 274 -5.66 -54.70 -1.53
N VAL A 275 -4.88 -54.52 -2.59
CA VAL A 275 -5.19 -55.02 -3.93
C VAL A 275 -4.85 -56.51 -3.95
N ARG A 276 -5.85 -57.38 -4.18
CA ARG A 276 -5.64 -58.78 -4.56
C ARG A 276 -5.53 -58.86 -6.09
N PRO A 277 -4.62 -59.68 -6.66
CA PRO A 277 -4.60 -59.95 -8.09
C PRO A 277 -5.67 -61.00 -8.44
N ASP A 278 -5.94 -61.13 -9.74
CA ASP A 278 -6.87 -62.06 -10.39
C ASP A 278 -8.36 -61.71 -10.38
N ILE A 279 -8.76 -60.87 -11.35
CA ILE A 279 -9.97 -61.13 -12.15
C ILE A 279 -9.68 -60.75 -13.62
N THR A 280 -9.83 -61.74 -14.50
CA THR A 280 -9.76 -61.68 -15.96
C THR A 280 -10.84 -60.74 -16.54
N LEU A 281 -10.44 -59.80 -17.40
CA LEU A 281 -11.36 -58.97 -18.21
C LEU A 281 -11.95 -59.78 -19.39
N PRO A 282 -13.26 -59.67 -19.68
CA PRO A 282 -13.77 -59.81 -21.04
C PRO A 282 -13.86 -58.45 -21.75
N ALA A 283 -13.73 -58.51 -23.08
CA ALA A 283 -13.59 -57.40 -24.00
C ALA A 283 -14.79 -56.43 -24.05
N ALA A 284 -14.48 -55.16 -24.30
CA ALA A 284 -15.43 -54.06 -24.46
C ALA A 284 -16.11 -54.06 -25.85
N PRO A 285 -17.33 -53.48 -25.94
CA PRO A 285 -17.71 -52.70 -27.11
C PRO A 285 -17.65 -51.18 -26.80
N ARG A 286 -17.14 -50.45 -27.78
CA ARG A 286 -17.09 -48.99 -27.86
C ARG A 286 -18.52 -48.42 -27.90
N LEU A 287 -18.78 -47.32 -27.19
CA LEU A 287 -19.72 -46.32 -27.69
C LEU A 287 -19.47 -44.90 -27.14
N ALA A 288 -19.27 -44.01 -28.12
CA ALA A 288 -19.55 -42.58 -28.23
C ALA A 288 -19.66 -41.66 -27.00
N VAL A 289 -18.84 -40.62 -27.08
CA VAL A 289 -18.93 -39.31 -26.44
C VAL A 289 -20.31 -38.66 -26.61
N ARG A 290 -20.90 -38.17 -25.51
CA ARG A 290 -21.63 -36.89 -25.47
C ARG A 290 -21.40 -36.19 -24.13
N ALA A 291 -20.92 -34.95 -24.23
CA ALA A 291 -20.84 -34.01 -23.12
C ALA A 291 -22.16 -33.25 -23.05
N ASP A 292 -22.81 -33.25 -21.89
CA ASP A 292 -23.83 -32.26 -21.53
C ASP A 292 -23.79 -32.09 -20.00
N ILE A 293 -23.23 -30.97 -19.51
CA ILE A 293 -23.46 -30.50 -18.14
C ILE A 293 -24.17 -29.15 -18.24
N THR A 294 -25.44 -29.20 -17.86
CA THR A 294 -26.39 -28.11 -17.71
C THR A 294 -26.04 -27.21 -16.51
N LEU A 295 -25.98 -25.90 -16.73
CA LEU A 295 -25.94 -24.86 -15.69
C LEU A 295 -27.35 -24.65 -15.09
N PRO A 296 -27.51 -24.43 -13.77
CA PRO A 296 -28.81 -24.08 -13.20
C PRO A 296 -29.12 -22.59 -13.36
N ALA A 297 -30.32 -22.31 -13.89
CA ALA A 297 -30.88 -20.97 -14.07
C ALA A 297 -31.60 -20.45 -12.81
N ALA A 298 -31.55 -19.13 -12.62
CA ALA A 298 -32.23 -18.39 -11.55
C ALA A 298 -33.75 -18.26 -11.80
N PRO A 299 -34.58 -18.16 -10.74
CA PRO A 299 -36.02 -17.94 -10.91
C PRO A 299 -36.34 -16.47 -11.19
N ARG A 300 -37.06 -16.23 -12.30
CA ARG A 300 -37.90 -15.06 -12.53
C ARG A 300 -39.35 -15.49 -12.39
N THR A 301 -40.11 -14.86 -11.51
CA THR A 301 -41.58 -14.94 -11.51
C THR A 301 -42.17 -13.71 -12.19
N THR A 302 -43.17 -14.01 -13.01
CA THR A 302 -43.80 -13.23 -14.06
C THR A 302 -44.89 -12.30 -13.53
N ALA A 303 -45.00 -11.15 -14.17
CA ALA A 303 -46.19 -10.31 -14.15
C ALA A 303 -47.25 -10.90 -15.09
N THR A 304 -48.52 -10.88 -14.67
CA THR A 304 -49.68 -11.10 -15.54
C THR A 304 -50.52 -9.83 -15.54
N THR A 305 -50.66 -9.25 -16.72
CA THR A 305 -51.51 -8.11 -17.06
C THR A 305 -52.94 -8.58 -17.36
N GLY A 306 -53.95 -7.79 -16.98
CA GLY A 306 -55.34 -8.01 -17.42
C GLY A 306 -56.31 -6.90 -17.00
N LEU A 307 -56.41 -5.89 -17.87
CA LEU A 307 -57.53 -4.96 -18.18
C LEU A 307 -58.41 -4.29 -17.07
N THR A 308 -58.42 -2.95 -17.17
CA THR A 308 -59.45 -1.89 -16.87
C THR A 308 -60.92 -2.22 -17.24
N PRO A 309 -61.96 -1.42 -16.89
CA PRO A 309 -61.99 0.04 -16.62
C PRO A 309 -62.93 0.55 -15.48
N GLY A 310 -62.92 1.86 -15.18
CA GLY A 310 -64.14 2.55 -14.73
C GLY A 310 -64.04 3.73 -13.75
N ARG A 311 -64.18 4.95 -14.30
CA ARG A 311 -64.93 6.13 -13.81
C ARG A 311 -64.69 6.75 -12.41
N ARG A 312 -64.26 8.01 -12.49
CA ARG A 312 -64.84 9.27 -11.95
C ARG A 312 -65.58 9.23 -10.59
N GLY A 313 -65.10 10.10 -9.71
CA GLY A 313 -65.79 10.74 -8.58
C GLY A 313 -64.86 11.79 -8.01
#